data_AF-A0A8T5JQR5-F1
#
_entry.id   AF-A0A8T5JQR5-F1
#
_cell.length_a   1.000
_cell.length_b   1.000
_cell.length_c   1.000
_cell.angle_alpha   90.00
_cell.angle_beta   90.00
_cell.angle_gamma   90.00
#
_symmetry.space_group_name_H-M   'P 1'
#
loop_
_entity.id
_entity.type
_entity.pdbx_description
1 polymer ?
#
loop_
_entity_poly.entity_id
_entity_poly.type
_entity_poly.pdbx_seq_one_letter_code
_entity_poly.pdbx_strand_id
1 'polypeptide(L)'
;MEFNPDGSIKLPDNVAKKNSQNRNRLEAQRCIKVLKEVVSVKAPKKCKLNISISQAITDFRFVENIHKLFSQNSSVPSKLVKINDREYEVEIGTDFRRCSDCCSLVAKYREFLDGNLIEDKGSCPYEGRKFGRGGSGFSYEDYFD
;
A
#
# COMPACT_ATOMS: atom_id res chain seq x y z
N MET A 1 -8.28 -26.04 9.23
CA MET A 1 -7.05 -25.23 9.36
C MET A 1 -5.89 -26.21 9.35
N GLU A 2 -5.03 -26.14 8.33
CA GLU A 2 -3.77 -26.90 8.32
C GLU A 2 -2.69 -26.04 8.98
N PHE A 3 -1.87 -26.66 9.82
CA PHE A 3 -0.74 -26.02 10.47
C PHE A 3 0.54 -26.61 9.91
N ASN A 4 1.57 -25.77 9.79
CA ASN A 4 2.94 -26.23 9.56
C ASN A 4 3.39 -27.05 10.78
N PRO A 5 4.42 -27.91 10.64
CA PRO A 5 5.00 -28.66 11.77
C PRO A 5 5.50 -27.76 12.92
N ASP A 6 5.71 -26.47 12.66
CA ASP A 6 6.11 -25.43 13.61
C ASP A 6 4.90 -24.76 14.32
N GLY A 7 3.67 -25.21 14.07
CA GLY A 7 2.45 -24.66 14.68
C GLY A 7 1.93 -23.36 14.08
N SER A 8 2.57 -22.84 13.02
CA SER A 8 2.06 -21.70 12.25
C SER A 8 0.95 -22.12 11.28
N ILE A 9 -0.06 -21.26 11.10
CA ILE A 9 -1.16 -21.51 10.16
C ILE A 9 -0.59 -21.59 8.74
N LYS A 10 -0.86 -22.69 8.04
CA LYS A 10 -0.44 -22.88 6.65
C LYS A 10 -1.16 -21.87 5.78
N LEU A 11 -0.38 -21.01 5.13
CA LEU A 11 -0.92 -20.05 4.15
C LEU A 11 -1.54 -20.83 2.98
N PRO A 12 -2.72 -20.43 2.49
CA PRO A 12 -3.31 -21.07 1.32
C PRO A 12 -2.34 -20.95 0.13
N ASP A 13 -2.18 -22.03 -0.64
CA ASP A 13 -1.21 -22.17 -1.73
C ASP A 13 -1.21 -20.98 -2.71
N ASN A 14 -2.39 -20.44 -3.01
CA ASN A 14 -2.54 -19.29 -3.89
C ASN A 14 -1.89 -18.02 -3.34
N VAL A 15 -1.96 -17.81 -2.01
CA VAL A 15 -1.33 -16.68 -1.33
C VAL A 15 0.18 -16.86 -1.24
N ALA A 16 0.63 -18.09 -0.92
CA ALA A 16 2.05 -18.42 -0.88
C ALA A 16 2.73 -18.19 -2.24
N LYS A 17 2.10 -18.64 -3.34
CA LYS A 17 2.58 -18.42 -4.71
C LYS A 17 2.57 -16.94 -5.12
N LYS A 18 1.54 -16.18 -4.73
CA LYS A 18 1.50 -14.73 -5.00
C LYS A 18 2.61 -13.98 -4.26
N ASN A 19 2.88 -14.35 -3.01
CA ASN A 19 3.94 -13.75 -2.22
C ASN A 19 5.33 -14.04 -2.79
N SER A 20 5.59 -15.27 -3.24
CA SER A 20 6.86 -15.61 -3.89
C SER A 20 7.02 -14.89 -5.24
N GLN A 21 5.96 -14.81 -6.05
CA GLN A 21 5.98 -14.03 -7.30
C GLN A 21 6.28 -12.55 -7.04
N ASN A 22 5.63 -11.93 -6.05
CA ASN A 22 5.87 -10.54 -5.71
C ASN A 22 7.30 -10.28 -5.20
N ARG A 23 7.88 -11.21 -4.43
CA ARG A 23 9.30 -11.17 -4.03
C ARG A 23 10.21 -11.21 -5.25
N ASN A 24 10.00 -12.17 -6.15
CA ASN A 24 10.78 -12.29 -7.38
C ASN A 24 10.68 -11.02 -8.24
N ARG A 25 9.51 -10.39 -8.30
CA ARG A 25 9.32 -9.10 -8.99
C ARG A 25 10.13 -7.98 -8.32
N LEU A 26 10.12 -7.90 -6.99
CA LEU A 26 10.93 -6.92 -6.25
C LEU A 26 12.43 -7.16 -6.42
N GLU A 27 12.88 -8.37 -6.70
CA GLU A 27 14.31 -8.64 -6.94
C GLU A 27 14.72 -8.38 -8.39
N ALA A 28 13.91 -8.81 -9.36
CA ALA A 28 14.30 -8.85 -10.77
C ALA A 28 13.70 -7.76 -11.67
N GLN A 29 12.58 -7.14 -11.29
CA GLN A 29 11.83 -6.22 -12.15
C GLN A 29 11.77 -4.82 -11.59
N ARG A 30 11.72 -3.80 -12.46
CA ARG A 30 11.55 -2.40 -12.06
C ARG A 30 10.14 -2.14 -11.53
N CYS A 31 9.89 -2.49 -10.28
CA CYS A 31 8.61 -2.28 -9.60
C CYS A 31 8.81 -1.69 -8.20
N ILE A 32 7.71 -1.21 -7.63
CA ILE A 32 7.65 -0.84 -6.22
C ILE A 32 6.52 -1.60 -5.53
N LYS A 33 6.69 -1.87 -4.25
CA LYS A 33 5.62 -2.31 -3.37
C LYS A 33 5.10 -1.11 -2.59
N VAL A 34 3.79 -0.94 -2.55
CA VAL A 34 3.13 0.08 -1.73
C VAL A 34 2.16 -0.59 -0.77
N LEU A 35 2.36 -0.39 0.52
CA LEU A 35 1.46 -0.81 1.59
C LEU A 35 0.73 0.42 2.14
N LYS A 36 -0.60 0.36 2.20
CA LYS A 36 -1.45 1.45 2.71
C LYS A 36 -1.91 1.16 4.13
N GLU A 37 -1.55 2.02 5.07
CA GLU A 37 -1.94 1.90 6.48
C GLU A 37 -2.67 3.16 6.95
N VAL A 38 -3.60 3.02 7.90
CA VAL A 38 -4.24 4.17 8.56
C VAL A 38 -3.57 4.36 9.91
N VAL A 39 -2.91 5.52 10.08
CA VAL A 39 -2.17 5.87 11.30
C VAL A 39 -3.08 6.57 12.31
N SER A 40 -4.06 7.33 11.84
CA SER A 40 -5.04 7.97 12.70
C SER A 40 -6.43 7.92 12.10
N VAL A 41 -7.37 7.38 12.86
CA VAL A 41 -8.81 7.45 12.58
C VAL A 41 -9.46 8.71 13.16
N LYS A 42 -8.78 9.40 14.08
CA LYS A 42 -9.22 10.68 14.69
C LYS A 42 -8.85 11.84 13.77
N ALA A 43 -9.73 12.83 13.71
CA ALA A 43 -9.57 13.99 12.83
C ALA A 43 -8.40 14.89 13.27
N PRO A 44 -7.57 15.41 12.32
CA PRO A 44 -7.53 15.03 10.91
C PRO A 44 -7.00 13.61 10.74
N LYS A 45 -7.71 12.80 9.92
CA LYS A 45 -7.34 11.41 9.68
C LYS A 45 -5.98 11.36 8.99
N LYS A 46 -5.21 10.31 9.23
CA LYS A 46 -3.87 10.15 8.64
C LYS A 46 -3.72 8.78 8.01
N CYS A 47 -3.24 8.75 6.78
CA CYS A 47 -2.84 7.55 6.06
C CYS A 47 -1.32 7.55 5.92
N LYS A 48 -0.70 6.38 6.05
CA LYS A 48 0.71 6.16 5.78
C LYS A 48 0.83 5.20 4.61
N LEU A 49 1.74 5.51 3.70
CA LEU A 49 2.11 4.66 2.58
C LEU A 49 3.54 4.21 2.80
N ASN A 50 3.76 2.92 3.00
CA ASN A 50 5.10 2.34 3.04
C ASN A 50 5.45 1.89 1.62
N ILE A 51 6.51 2.48 1.09
CA ILE A 51 6.99 2.26 -0.27
C ILE A 51 8.31 1.50 -0.17
N SER A 52 8.34 0.29 -0.74
CA SER A 52 9.56 -0.50 -0.89
C SER A 52 9.93 -0.58 -2.37
N ILE A 53 11.15 -0.19 -2.70
CA ILE A 53 11.65 -0.14 -4.07
C ILE A 53 12.36 -1.45 -4.41
N SER A 54 12.13 -1.98 -5.62
CA SER A 54 12.86 -3.13 -6.15
C SER A 54 14.38 -2.95 -6.17
N GLN A 55 15.10 -4.06 -6.05
CA GLN A 55 16.55 -4.14 -6.26
C GLN A 55 16.99 -3.69 -7.67
N ALA A 56 16.16 -3.93 -8.69
CA ALA A 56 16.42 -3.60 -10.09
C ALA A 56 16.33 -2.11 -10.43
N ILE A 57 15.84 -1.28 -9.50
CA ILE A 57 15.82 0.18 -9.63
C ILE A 57 17.06 0.73 -8.91
N THR A 58 17.82 1.58 -9.60
CA THR A 58 19.04 2.21 -9.10
C THR A 58 18.89 3.72 -8.87
N ASP A 59 17.91 4.35 -9.53
CA ASP A 59 17.56 5.76 -9.31
C ASP A 59 16.32 5.84 -8.41
N PHE A 60 16.49 6.41 -7.21
CA PHE A 60 15.43 6.54 -6.21
C PHE A 60 14.80 7.94 -6.18
N ARG A 61 15.33 8.88 -6.97
CA ARG A 61 14.92 10.30 -6.95
C ARG A 61 13.48 10.50 -7.39
N PHE A 62 12.94 9.54 -8.15
CA PHE A 62 11.54 9.58 -8.56
C PHE A 62 10.57 9.60 -7.38
N VAL A 63 10.91 8.97 -6.25
CA VAL A 63 10.02 8.96 -5.06
C VAL A 63 9.86 10.37 -4.51
N GLU A 64 10.97 11.09 -4.35
CA GLU A 64 10.98 12.49 -3.86
C GLU A 64 10.33 13.43 -4.88
N ASN A 65 10.61 13.25 -6.17
CA ASN A 65 10.02 14.07 -7.23
C ASN A 65 8.50 13.90 -7.31
N ILE A 66 8.00 12.66 -7.26
CA ILE A 66 6.56 12.37 -7.26
C ILE A 66 5.91 12.92 -6.00
N HIS A 67 6.54 12.77 -4.83
CA HIS A 67 6.02 13.34 -3.58
C HIS A 67 5.98 14.87 -3.64
N LYS A 68 7.02 15.53 -4.15
CA LYS A 68 7.07 17.00 -4.31
C LYS A 68 5.97 17.50 -5.25
N LEU A 69 5.77 16.82 -6.38
CA LEU A 69 4.71 17.15 -7.32
C LEU A 69 3.32 16.87 -6.71
N PHE A 70 3.19 15.87 -5.85
CA PHE A 70 1.97 15.63 -5.09
C PHE A 70 1.72 16.72 -4.05
N SER A 71 2.70 17.10 -3.23
CA SER A 71 2.54 18.11 -2.18
C SER A 71 2.22 19.50 -2.73
N GLN A 72 2.71 19.84 -3.93
CA GLN A 72 2.36 21.10 -4.61
C GLN A 72 0.90 21.14 -5.10
N ASN A 73 0.32 19.99 -5.42
CA ASN A 73 -1.05 19.89 -5.94
C ASN A 73 -2.09 19.51 -4.87
N SER A 74 -1.62 19.11 -3.69
CA SER A 74 -2.43 18.59 -2.61
C SER A 74 -2.78 19.69 -1.61
N SER A 75 -4.05 19.77 -1.22
CA SER A 75 -4.51 20.66 -0.14
C SER A 75 -4.25 20.11 1.26
N VAL A 76 -3.86 18.83 1.37
CA VAL A 76 -3.64 18.16 2.64
C VAL A 76 -2.15 18.09 3.01
N PRO A 77 -1.80 18.18 4.31
CA PRO A 77 -0.41 18.10 4.75
C PRO A 77 0.14 16.69 4.49
N SER A 78 1.28 16.61 3.80
CA SER A 78 2.01 15.36 3.59
C SER A 78 3.44 15.45 4.06
N LYS A 79 3.98 14.33 4.52
CA LYS A 79 5.35 14.19 5.02
C LYS A 79 5.97 12.94 4.41
N LEU A 80 7.11 13.11 3.76
CA LEU A 80 7.95 12.01 3.30
C LEU A 80 9.04 11.75 4.35
N VAL A 81 9.19 10.49 4.75
CA VAL A 81 10.25 10.01 5.63
C VAL A 81 11.03 8.96 4.86
N LYS A 82 12.32 9.20 4.64
CA LYS A 82 13.22 8.19 4.10
C LYS A 82 13.66 7.29 5.26
N ILE A 83 13.26 6.02 5.26
CA ILE A 83 13.75 5.03 6.23
C ILE A 83 15.16 4.61 5.79
N ASN A 84 15.26 4.13 4.55
CA ASN A 84 16.48 3.61 3.93
C ASN A 84 16.56 4.08 2.46
N ASP A 85 17.62 3.73 1.74
CA ASP A 85 17.74 4.08 0.31
C ASP A 85 16.61 3.52 -0.56
N ARG A 86 16.01 2.40 -0.15
CA ARG A 86 14.95 1.68 -0.88
C ARG A 86 13.62 1.66 -0.16
N GLU A 87 13.52 2.28 1.01
CA GLU A 87 12.30 2.27 1.84
C GLU A 87 11.92 3.67 2.26
N TYR A 88 10.68 4.04 1.97
CA TYR A 88 10.14 5.37 2.23
C TYR A 88 8.77 5.23 2.88
N GLU A 89 8.46 6.12 3.81
CA GLU A 89 7.11 6.31 4.33
C GLU A 89 6.57 7.65 3.87
N VAL A 90 5.34 7.66 3.38
CA VAL A 90 4.61 8.89 3.09
C VAL A 90 3.40 8.98 4.01
N GLU A 91 3.45 9.90 4.96
CA GLU A 91 2.30 10.24 5.78
C GLU A 91 1.48 11.33 5.07
N ILE A 92 0.19 11.09 4.88
CA ILE A 92 -0.73 12.00 4.21
C ILE A 92 -1.89 12.24 5.18
N GLY A 93 -2.09 13.50 5.57
CA GLY A 93 -3.34 13.93 6.19
C GLY A 93 -4.48 13.75 5.18
N THR A 94 -5.65 13.32 5.62
CA THR A 94 -6.81 13.21 4.73
C THR A 94 -7.97 13.94 5.36
N ASP A 95 -8.57 14.83 4.57
CA ASP A 95 -9.89 15.35 4.87
C ASP A 95 -10.91 14.22 4.69
N PHE A 96 -11.93 14.19 5.53
CA PHE A 96 -12.93 13.12 5.78
C PHE A 96 -13.52 12.36 4.56
N ARG A 97 -13.20 12.71 3.32
CA ARG A 97 -13.55 12.03 2.08
C ARG A 97 -12.47 11.00 1.67
N ARG A 98 -12.72 9.74 2.02
CA ARG A 98 -12.28 8.53 1.28
C ARG A 98 -10.86 8.54 0.69
N CYS A 99 -9.78 8.61 1.47
CA CYS A 99 -8.43 8.22 1.02
C CYS A 99 -8.03 8.66 -0.42
N SER A 100 -8.53 9.80 -0.90
CA SER A 100 -8.47 10.17 -2.32
C SER A 100 -7.04 10.52 -2.69
N ASP A 101 -6.39 11.22 -1.78
CA ASP A 101 -5.03 11.72 -1.89
C ASP A 101 -4.01 10.57 -1.86
N CYS A 102 -4.18 9.58 -0.97
CA CYS A 102 -3.36 8.39 -0.99
C CYS A 102 -3.62 7.50 -2.21
N CYS A 103 -4.85 7.43 -2.74
CA CYS A 103 -5.11 6.77 -4.02
C CYS A 103 -4.47 7.52 -5.20
N SER A 104 -4.52 8.85 -5.19
CA SER A 104 -3.91 9.72 -6.21
C SER A 104 -2.40 9.57 -6.24
N LEU A 105 -1.74 9.55 -5.08
CA LEU A 105 -0.30 9.34 -5.01
C LEU A 105 0.10 7.96 -5.55
N VAL A 106 -0.66 6.91 -5.21
CA VAL A 106 -0.40 5.57 -5.77
C VAL A 106 -0.68 5.49 -7.27
N ALA A 107 -1.66 6.22 -7.79
CA ALA A 107 -1.90 6.33 -9.23
C ALA A 107 -0.70 6.96 -9.94
N LYS A 108 -0.10 8.04 -9.39
CA LYS A 108 1.11 8.65 -9.96
C LYS A 108 2.29 7.69 -10.01
N TYR A 109 2.49 6.89 -8.95
CA TYR A 109 3.50 5.83 -8.99
C TYR A 109 3.20 4.75 -10.02
N ARG A 110 1.93 4.38 -10.18
CA ARG A 110 1.50 3.42 -11.19
C ARG A 110 1.78 3.92 -12.60
N GLU A 111 1.52 5.20 -12.87
CA GLU A 111 1.81 5.84 -14.17
C GLU A 111 3.32 5.89 -14.44
N PHE A 112 4.13 6.28 -13.45
CA PHE A 112 5.58 6.35 -13.60
C PHE A 112 6.24 4.99 -13.87
N LEU A 113 5.64 3.91 -13.37
CA LEU A 113 6.18 2.55 -13.47
C LEU A 113 5.48 1.71 -14.55
N ASP A 114 4.73 2.31 -15.48
CA ASP A 114 3.99 1.61 -16.54
C ASP A 114 3.09 0.48 -16.01
N GLY A 115 2.44 0.72 -14.86
CA GLY A 115 1.59 -0.28 -14.21
C GLY A 115 2.34 -1.31 -13.36
N ASN A 116 3.67 -1.27 -13.30
CA ASN A 116 4.51 -2.21 -12.55
C ASN A 116 4.59 -1.85 -11.06
N LEU A 117 3.44 -1.95 -10.39
CA LEU A 117 3.28 -1.62 -8.98
C LEU A 117 2.57 -2.76 -8.23
N ILE A 118 3.12 -3.15 -7.09
CA ILE A 118 2.58 -4.17 -6.20
C ILE A 118 1.83 -3.45 -5.09
N GLU A 119 0.50 -3.35 -5.20
CA GLU A 119 -0.36 -2.81 -4.13
C GLU A 119 -0.66 -3.91 -3.10
N ASP A 120 -0.25 -3.68 -1.86
CA ASP A 120 -0.60 -4.52 -0.73
C ASP A 120 -1.75 -3.85 0.04
N LYS A 121 -2.83 -4.58 0.25
CA LYS A 121 -4.00 -4.11 0.99
C LYS A 121 -3.65 -4.15 2.48
N GLY A 122 -3.14 -3.04 3.01
CA GLY A 122 -3.01 -2.87 4.46
C GLY A 122 -4.35 -2.56 5.12
N SER A 123 -4.32 -2.20 6.41
CA SER A 123 -5.49 -1.94 7.26
C SER A 123 -6.20 -0.63 6.94
N CYS A 124 -6.47 -0.34 5.67
CA CYS A 124 -7.21 0.83 5.24
C CYS A 124 -8.71 0.50 5.06
N PRO A 125 -9.56 0.67 6.11
CA PRO A 125 -10.99 0.35 6.05
C PRO A 125 -11.80 1.30 5.14
N TYR A 126 -11.16 2.30 4.53
CA TYR A 126 -11.83 3.33 3.74
C TYR A 126 -11.93 3.00 2.24
N GLU A 127 -11.55 1.78 1.82
CA GLU A 127 -11.98 1.26 0.52
C GLU A 127 -13.51 1.28 0.48
N GLY A 128 -14.05 2.26 -0.25
CA GLY A 128 -15.47 2.31 -0.53
C GLY A 128 -15.92 0.96 -1.08
N ARG A 129 -17.02 0.44 -0.52
CA ARG A 129 -17.82 -0.64 -1.11
C ARG A 129 -17.86 -0.43 -2.63
N LYS A 130 -17.09 -1.21 -3.39
CA LYS A 130 -17.35 -1.38 -4.81
C LYS A 130 -18.63 -2.20 -4.89
N PHE A 131 -19.77 -1.53 -5.01
CA PHE A 131 -20.95 -2.13 -5.57
C PHE A 131 -20.59 -2.61 -6.99
N GLY A 132 -20.53 -3.93 -7.16
CA GLY A 132 -20.19 -4.56 -8.44
C GLY A 132 -19.90 -6.05 -8.32
N ARG A 133 -20.96 -6.84 -8.06
CA ARG A 133 -21.08 -8.31 -8.20
C ARG A 133 -20.01 -9.20 -7.52
N GLY A 134 -20.40 -9.77 -6.37
CA GLY A 134 -19.86 -11.04 -5.86
C GLY A 134 -18.60 -10.93 -5.01
N GLY A 135 -18.76 -10.68 -3.71
CA GLY A 135 -17.65 -10.75 -2.77
C GLY A 135 -18.08 -10.24 -1.40
N SER A 136 -18.39 -11.18 -0.51
CA SER A 136 -18.78 -11.01 0.88
C SER A 136 -17.93 -9.97 1.62
N GLY A 137 -18.60 -9.06 2.33
CA GLY A 137 -17.97 -8.13 3.24
C GLY A 137 -17.22 -8.87 4.34
N PHE A 138 -15.94 -8.57 4.49
CA PHE A 138 -15.21 -8.86 5.71
C PHE A 138 -15.60 -7.78 6.72
N SER A 139 -16.65 -8.06 7.49
CA SER A 139 -17.02 -7.34 8.71
C SER A 139 -16.35 -8.07 9.87
N TYR A 140 -15.45 -7.41 10.59
CA TYR A 140 -14.87 -7.93 11.82
C TYR A 140 -15.87 -7.72 12.97
N GLU A 141 -17.03 -8.37 12.91
CA GLU A 141 -18.07 -8.37 13.96
C GLU A 141 -18.76 -9.75 14.11
N ASP A 142 -18.11 -10.84 13.72
CA ASP A 142 -18.67 -12.22 13.76
C ASP A 142 -17.79 -13.19 14.58
N TYR A 143 -17.19 -12.73 15.69
CA TYR A 143 -16.35 -13.59 16.55
C TYR A 143 -16.85 -13.78 17.98
N PHE A 144 -18.07 -13.34 18.29
CA PHE A 144 -18.74 -13.65 19.56
C PHE A 144 -20.25 -13.75 19.36
N ASP A 145 -20.71 -14.93 18.92
CA ASP A 145 -21.99 -15.52 19.35
C ASP A 145 -21.67 -16.91 19.93
#